data_AF-A0A7J3XUR1-F1
#
_entry.id   AF-A0A7J3XUR1-F1
#
_cell.length_a   1.000
_cell.length_b   1.000
_cell.length_c   1.000
_cell.angle_alpha   90.00
_cell.angle_beta   90.00
_cell.angle_gamma   90.00
#
_symmetry.space_group_name_H-M   'P 1'
#
loop_
_entity.id
_entity.type
_entity.pdbx_description
1 polymer ?
#
loop_
_entity_poly.entity_id
_entity_poly.type
_entity_poly.pdbx_seq_one_letter_code
_entity_poly.pdbx_strand_id
1 'polypeptide(L)'
;MGEPTDDLYGVVSEYLGLKRRLEDILKRYEASSAEDVEAKIRRGELPRERSYEGYRRVYEDLAEAVAIQREMATLEERMERLVGRARPAQEALKPGGLRA
;
A
#
# COMPACT_ATOMS: atom_id res chain seq x y z
N MET A 1 -25.15 -5.51 9.00
CA MET A 1 -24.04 -6.21 8.33
C MET A 1 -23.88 -5.50 6.99
N GLY A 2 -22.74 -4.86 6.73
CA GLY A 2 -22.49 -4.17 5.46
C GLY A 2 -22.38 -5.16 4.31
N GLU A 3 -22.72 -4.75 3.10
CA GLU A 3 -22.62 -5.62 1.94
C GLU A 3 -21.14 -5.90 1.62
N PRO A 4 -20.77 -7.10 1.12
CA PRO A 4 -19.39 -7.44 0.76
C PRO A 4 -18.72 -6.43 -0.20
N THR A 5 -19.53 -5.72 -0.98
CA THR A 5 -19.15 -4.63 -1.88
C THR A 5 -18.68 -3.38 -1.14
N ASP A 6 -19.30 -3.03 -0.02
CA ASP A 6 -18.92 -1.88 0.82
C ASP A 6 -17.56 -2.10 1.48
N ASP A 7 -17.31 -3.33 1.93
CA ASP A 7 -16.03 -3.73 2.53
C ASP A 7 -14.89 -3.70 1.51
N LEU A 8 -15.12 -4.15 0.26
CA LEU A 8 -14.11 -4.09 -0.80
C LEU A 8 -13.81 -2.65 -1.21
N TYR A 9 -14.85 -1.81 -1.36
CA TYR A 9 -14.69 -0.40 -1.68
C TYR A 9 -13.88 0.33 -0.60
N GLY A 10 -14.15 0.06 0.68
CA GLY A 10 -13.39 0.62 1.80
C GLY A 10 -11.90 0.29 1.71
N VAL A 11 -11.56 -0.97 1.48
CA VAL A 11 -10.15 -1.43 1.37
C VAL A 11 -9.45 -0.80 0.16
N VAL A 12 -10.12 -0.71 -0.99
CA VAL A 12 -9.56 -0.06 -2.19
C VAL A 12 -9.33 1.43 -1.95
N SER A 13 -10.27 2.12 -1.29
CA SER A 13 -10.14 3.55 -0.98
C SER A 13 -8.95 3.82 -0.06
N GLU A 14 -8.77 2.98 0.96
CA GLU A 14 -7.63 3.03 1.89
C GLU A 14 -6.31 2.81 1.14
N TYR A 15 -6.24 1.77 0.30
CA TYR A 15 -5.07 1.46 -0.52
C TYR A 15 -4.67 2.64 -1.43
N LEU A 16 -5.64 3.25 -2.11
CA LEU A 16 -5.38 4.40 -2.98
C LEU A 16 -4.94 5.64 -2.19
N GLY A 17 -5.45 5.82 -0.96
CA GLY A 17 -4.99 6.86 -0.05
C GLY A 17 -3.53 6.70 0.33
N LEU A 18 -3.15 5.49 0.74
CA LEU A 18 -1.77 5.13 1.06
C LEU A 18 -0.84 5.28 -0.15
N LYS A 19 -1.28 4.83 -1.33
CA LYS A 19 -0.50 4.94 -2.57
C LYS A 19 -0.16 6.40 -2.90
N ARG A 20 -1.14 7.31 -2.82
CA ARG A 20 -0.88 8.76 -3.05
C ARG A 20 0.12 9.32 -2.04
N ARG A 21 -0.03 8.96 -0.77
CA ARG A 21 0.88 9.41 0.29
C ARG A 21 2.32 8.91 0.06
N LEU A 22 2.48 7.65 -0.37
CA LEU A 22 3.78 7.10 -0.76
C LEU A 22 4.37 7.87 -1.95
N GLU A 23 3.58 8.11 -3.00
CA GLU A 23 4.01 8.88 -4.18
C GLU A 23 4.48 10.31 -3.78
N ASP A 24 3.79 10.97 -2.86
CA ASP A 24 4.18 12.29 -2.36
C ASP A 24 5.51 12.28 -1.59
N ILE A 25 5.77 11.24 -0.79
CA ILE A 25 7.08 11.05 -0.12
C ILE A 25 8.18 10.84 -1.17
N LEU A 26 7.99 9.89 -2.09
CA LEU A 26 9.00 9.54 -3.10
C LEU A 26 9.32 10.73 -4.01
N LYS A 27 8.30 11.51 -4.38
CA LYS A 27 8.46 12.71 -5.20
C LYS A 27 9.30 13.79 -4.52
N ARG A 28 9.21 13.96 -3.19
CA ARG A 28 10.05 14.93 -2.44
C ARG A 28 11.55 14.64 -2.60
N TYR A 29 11.90 13.39 -2.86
CA TYR A 29 13.29 12.91 -2.97
C TYR A 29 13.70 12.54 -4.40
N GLU A 30 12.84 12.82 -5.38
CA GLU A 30 13.04 12.42 -6.78
C GLU A 30 13.40 10.94 -6.89
N ALA A 31 12.74 10.11 -6.06
CA ALA A 31 13.02 8.70 -5.91
C ALA A 31 11.89 7.85 -6.52
N SER A 32 12.26 6.66 -6.99
CA SER A 32 11.33 5.69 -7.58
C SER A 32 10.79 4.68 -6.56
N SER A 33 11.48 4.51 -5.43
CA SER A 33 11.07 3.62 -4.32
C SER A 33 11.72 4.03 -3.00
N ALA A 34 11.30 3.40 -1.89
CA ALA A 34 11.93 3.60 -0.59
C ALA A 34 13.41 3.15 -0.59
N GLU A 35 13.73 2.06 -1.29
CA GLU A 35 15.10 1.57 -1.47
C GLU A 35 15.97 2.54 -2.25
N ASP A 36 15.39 3.27 -3.21
CA ASP A 36 16.07 4.34 -3.94
C ASP A 36 16.37 5.54 -3.02
N VAL A 37 15.43 5.92 -2.14
CA VAL A 37 15.69 6.91 -1.08
C VAL A 37 16.86 6.46 -0.19
N GLU A 38 16.87 5.19 0.25
CA GLU A 38 17.96 4.62 1.06
C GLU A 38 19.30 4.63 0.29
N ALA A 39 19.29 4.27 -0.99
CA ALA A 39 20.48 4.30 -1.84
C ALA A 39 21.04 5.73 -1.96
N LYS A 40 20.18 6.74 -2.14
CA LYS A 40 20.57 8.15 -2.18
C LYS A 40 21.14 8.64 -0.86
N ILE A 41 20.62 8.18 0.29
CA ILE A 41 21.23 8.46 1.61
C ILE A 41 22.64 7.87 1.68
N ARG A 42 22.81 6.59 1.31
CA ARG A 42 24.11 5.88 1.36
C ARG A 42 25.17 6.50 0.45
N ARG A 43 24.76 7.01 -0.71
CA ARG A 43 25.64 7.74 -1.64
C ARG A 43 25.97 9.16 -1.17
N GLY A 44 25.32 9.64 -0.12
CA GLY A 44 25.47 11.02 0.33
C GLY A 44 24.83 11.99 -0.65
N GLU A 45 23.74 11.64 -1.33
CA GLU A 45 22.94 12.55 -2.18
C GLU A 45 21.83 13.24 -1.36
N LEU A 46 21.31 12.56 -0.34
CA LEU A 46 20.32 13.08 0.62
C LEU A 46 20.91 13.13 2.05
N PRO A 47 20.43 14.06 2.90
CA PRO A 47 19.59 15.23 2.59
C PRO A 47 20.36 16.31 1.80
N ARG A 48 19.64 17.22 1.12
CA ARG A 48 20.24 18.42 0.50
C ARG A 48 20.91 19.32 1.56
N GLU A 49 20.25 19.50 2.70
CA GLU A 49 20.78 20.22 3.85
C GLU A 49 21.49 19.23 4.79
N ARG A 50 22.82 19.34 4.91
CA ARG A 50 23.66 18.46 5.75
C ARG A 50 23.59 18.84 7.24
N SER A 51 22.38 18.97 7.77
CA SER A 51 22.09 19.23 9.17
C SER A 51 21.47 18.02 9.84
N TYR A 52 21.54 17.96 11.17
CA TYR A 52 20.85 16.92 11.95
C TYR A 52 19.36 16.83 11.60
N GLU A 53 18.70 17.98 11.47
CA GLU A 53 17.28 18.03 11.07
C GLU A 53 17.04 17.49 9.67
N GLY A 54 17.92 17.82 8.71
CA GLY A 54 17.83 17.31 7.35
C GLY A 54 17.86 15.79 7.32
N TYR A 55 18.80 15.17 8.03
CA TYR A 55 18.89 13.71 8.12
C TYR A 55 17.67 13.13 8.84
N ARG A 56 17.26 13.72 9.96
CA ARG A 56 16.08 13.27 10.71
C ARG A 56 14.84 13.20 9.82
N ARG A 57 14.55 14.27 9.06
CA ARG A 57 13.37 14.32 8.16
C ARG A 57 13.43 13.23 7.09
N VAL A 58 14.58 13.05 6.45
CA VAL A 58 14.74 12.02 5.41
C VAL A 58 14.52 10.62 5.99
N TYR A 59 15.05 10.32 7.18
CA TYR A 59 14.85 9.02 7.82
C TYR A 59 13.42 8.80 8.31
N GLU A 60 12.75 9.84 8.82
CA GLU A 60 11.33 9.79 9.19
C GLU A 60 10.45 9.50 7.97
N ASP A 61 10.66 10.22 6.87
CA ASP A 61 9.93 9.99 5.62
C ASP A 61 10.24 8.59 5.03
N LEU A 62 11.49 8.12 5.11
CA LEU A 62 11.86 6.76 4.67
C LEU A 62 11.15 5.70 5.51
N ALA A 63 11.13 5.85 6.84
CA ALA A 63 10.43 4.94 7.73
C ALA A 63 8.91 4.91 7.43
N GLU A 64 8.32 6.08 7.15
CA GLU A 64 6.93 6.20 6.74
C GLU A 64 6.67 5.51 5.39
N ALA A 65 7.53 5.71 4.39
CA ALA A 65 7.40 5.04 3.09
C ALA A 65 7.41 3.51 3.23
N VAL A 66 8.33 2.96 4.02
CA VAL A 66 8.41 1.51 4.29
C VAL A 66 7.17 1.01 5.04
N ALA A 67 6.67 1.78 6.01
CA ALA A 67 5.45 1.42 6.73
C ALA A 67 4.22 1.39 5.79
N ILE A 68 4.10 2.39 4.91
CA ILE A 68 3.03 2.45 3.90
C ILE A 68 3.11 1.24 2.97
N GLN A 69 4.30 0.87 2.46
CA GLN A 69 4.45 -0.30 1.59
C GLN A 69 3.97 -1.60 2.27
N ARG A 70 4.24 -1.78 3.56
CA ARG A 70 3.78 -2.96 4.33
C ARG A 70 2.26 -2.97 4.53
N GLU A 71 1.69 -1.82 4.84
CA GLU A 71 0.24 -1.69 4.99
C GLU A 71 -0.47 -1.96 3.66
N MET A 72 0.05 -1.42 2.55
CA MET A 72 -0.46 -1.68 1.21
C MET A 72 -0.44 -3.18 0.88
N ALA A 73 0.64 -3.91 1.19
CA ALA A 73 0.70 -5.36 1.01
C ALA A 73 -0.38 -6.08 1.84
N THR A 74 -0.63 -5.63 3.08
CA THR A 74 -1.68 -6.19 3.93
C THR A 74 -3.08 -5.95 3.36
N LEU A 75 -3.31 -4.77 2.78
CA LEU A 75 -4.56 -4.46 2.10
C LEU A 75 -4.73 -5.27 0.81
N GLU A 76 -3.65 -5.52 0.05
CA GLU A 76 -3.66 -6.41 -1.11
C GLU A 76 -4.09 -7.83 -0.74
N GLU A 77 -3.50 -8.42 0.29
CA GLU A 77 -3.92 -9.73 0.82
C GLU A 77 -5.38 -9.74 1.30
N ARG A 78 -5.86 -8.61 1.85
CA ARG A 78 -7.26 -8.47 2.26
C ARG A 78 -8.19 -8.38 1.05
N MET A 79 -7.84 -7.63 0.01
CA MET A 79 -8.59 -7.55 -1.24
C MET A 79 -8.69 -8.92 -1.90
N GLU A 80 -7.57 -9.66 -1.99
CA GLU A 80 -7.54 -11.02 -2.55
C GLU A 80 -8.49 -11.96 -1.80
N ARG A 81 -8.52 -11.91 -0.46
CA ARG A 81 -9.45 -12.72 0.35
C ARG A 81 -10.91 -12.34 0.14
N LEU A 82 -11.24 -11.05 0.02
CA LEU A 82 -12.60 -10.59 -0.21
C LEU A 82 -13.10 -11.01 -1.60
N VAL A 83 -12.27 -10.86 -2.64
CA VAL A 83 -12.57 -11.31 -4.01
C VAL A 83 -12.65 -12.84 -4.07
N GLY A 84 -11.73 -13.55 -3.40
CA GLY A 84 -11.71 -15.01 -3.32
C GLY A 84 -12.95 -15.60 -2.63
N ARG A 85 -13.50 -14.91 -1.63
CA ARG A 85 -14.78 -15.27 -0.97
C ARG A 85 -16.01 -15.01 -1.83
N ALA A 86 -15.96 -14.06 -2.77
CA ALA A 86 -17.06 -13.81 -3.70
C ALA A 86 -17.21 -14.90 -4.77
N ARG A 87 -16.12 -15.61 -5.11
CA ARG A 87 -16.09 -16.71 -6.09
C ARG A 87 -17.02 -17.90 -5.74
N PRO A 88 -16.98 -18.49 -4.54
CA PRO A 88 -17.87 -19.60 -4.17
C PRO A 88 -19.35 -19.20 -4.09
N ALA A 89 -19.67 -17.95 -3.78
CA ALA A 89 -21.05 -17.46 -3.73
C ALA A 89 -21.72 -17.40 -5.12
N GLN A 90 -20.96 -17.09 -6.18
CA GLN A 90 -21.48 -17.06 -7.55
C GLN A 90 -21.61 -18.45 -8.18
N GLU A 91 -20.82 -19.44 -7.77
CA GLU A 91 -20.94 -20.82 -8.25
C GLU A 91 -22.15 -21.55 -7.64
N ALA A 92 -22.53 -21.23 -6.40
CA ALA A 92 -23.72 -21.78 -5.74
C ALA A 92 -25.06 -21.25 -6.32
N LEU A 93 -25.03 -20.12 -7.02
CA LEU A 93 -26.21 -19.49 -7.64
C LEU A 93 -26.40 -19.88 -9.12
N LYS A 94 -25.52 -20.72 -9.68
CA LYS A 94 -25.76 -21.32 -11.00
C LYS A 94 -26.84 -22.42 -10.89
N PRO A 95 -27.87 -22.43 -11.76
CA PRO A 95 -28.86 -23.50 -11.77
C PRO A 95 -28.16 -24.78 -12.26
N GLY A 96 -27.74 -25.62 -11.31
CA GLY A 96 -26.97 -26.84 -11.57
C GLY A 96 -26.17 -27.35 -10.37
N GLY A 97 -26.04 -26.58 -9.30
CA GLY A 97 -25.35 -26.96 -8.06
C GLY A 97 -26.10 -27.93 -7.13
N LEU A 98 -26.98 -28.80 -7.65
CA LEU A 98 -27.40 -30.00 -6.93
C LEU A 98 -26.63 -31.17 -7.51
N ARG A 99 -25.67 -31.70 -6.73
CA ARG A 99 -25.39 -33.13 -6.79
C ARG A 99 -25.75 -33.72 -5.43
N ALA A 100 -26.67 -34.66 -5.51
CA ALA A 100 -27.03 -35.63 -4.47
C ALA A 100 -25.80 -36.39 -3.96
#